data_AF-A0A662BEI8-F1
#
_entry.id   AF-A0A662BEI8-F1
#
_cell.length_a   1.000
_cell.length_b   1.000
_cell.length_c   1.000
_cell.angle_alpha   90.00
_cell.angle_beta   90.00
_cell.angle_gamma   90.00
#
_symmetry.space_group_name_H-M   'P 1'
#
loop_
_entity.id
_entity.type
_entity.pdbx_description
1 polymer ?
#
loop_
_entity_poly.entity_id
_entity_poly.type
_entity_poly.pdbx_seq_one_letter_code
_entity_poly.pdbx_strand_id
1 'polypeptide(L)'
;MKIDNNILFGNKGGDLYYTPASNTKLQLTADQFEDLEFESVSGNDGTAPTIPVNQAYLKGFFSARYKETTNYDPNSAQNQWSRALGMNQQGTMTSSATMFMNKYPWKEALKLFGGSNKAGAQIPKSK
;
A
#
# COMPACT_ATOMS: atom_id res chain seq x y z
N MET A 1 -10.00 -9.89 14.80
CA MET A 1 -9.61 -9.99 13.36
C MET A 1 -8.53 -11.04 13.26
N LYS A 2 -8.63 -11.93 12.27
CA LYS A 2 -7.68 -13.03 12.03
C LYS A 2 -6.87 -12.72 10.79
N ILE A 3 -5.55 -12.85 10.86
CA ILE A 3 -4.65 -12.65 9.73
C ILE A 3 -3.78 -13.90 9.64
N ASP A 4 -4.26 -14.90 8.92
CA ASP A 4 -3.60 -16.20 8.81
C ASP A 4 -3.32 -16.57 7.35
N ASN A 5 -2.18 -17.21 7.10
CA ASN A 5 -1.80 -17.83 5.83
C ASN A 5 -1.78 -16.88 4.62
N ASN A 6 -1.37 -15.63 4.81
CA ASN A 6 -1.27 -14.64 3.73
C ASN A 6 0.14 -14.56 3.15
N ILE A 7 0.24 -14.32 1.84
CA ILE A 7 1.50 -13.90 1.21
C ILE A 7 1.37 -12.40 0.93
N LEU A 8 2.14 -11.59 1.64
CA LEU A 8 2.08 -10.13 1.62
C LEU A 8 3.29 -9.62 0.84
N PHE A 9 3.05 -9.00 -0.32
CA PHE A 9 4.12 -8.53 -1.20
C PHE A 9 3.67 -7.36 -2.07
N GLY A 10 4.64 -6.58 -2.56
CA GLY A 10 4.40 -5.44 -3.44
C GLY A 10 4.04 -4.14 -2.72
N ASN A 11 3.89 -4.16 -1.40
CA ASN A 11 3.66 -2.94 -0.61
C ASN A 11 4.95 -2.15 -0.42
N LYS A 12 4.91 -0.82 -0.58
CA LYS A 12 6.11 0.05 -0.45
C LYS A 12 6.32 0.63 0.95
N GLY A 13 5.30 0.64 1.81
CA GLY A 13 5.36 1.23 3.16
C GLY A 13 5.40 0.18 4.28
N GLY A 14 4.52 -0.80 4.17
CA GLY A 14 4.41 -1.95 5.06
C GLY A 14 3.27 -2.83 4.56
N ASP A 15 3.22 -4.07 5.01
CA ASP A 15 2.18 -5.03 4.62
C ASP A 15 0.82 -4.71 5.23
N LEU A 16 0.83 -4.07 6.40
CA LEU A 16 -0.35 -3.57 7.07
C LEU A 16 -0.15 -2.15 7.56
N TYR A 17 -1.15 -1.29 7.29
CA TYR A 17 -1.27 -0.01 7.97
C TYR A 17 -2.16 -0.18 9.19
N TYR A 18 -1.57 -0.02 10.36
CA TYR A 18 -2.25 -0.16 11.64
C TYR A 18 -2.25 1.17 12.37
N THR A 19 -3.42 1.62 12.79
CA THR A 19 -3.58 2.82 13.63
C THR A 19 -4.21 2.36 14.93
N PRO A 20 -3.45 2.22 16.04
CA PRO A 20 -4.05 2.00 17.35
C PRO A 20 -4.95 3.20 17.73
N ALA A 21 -5.62 3.14 18.88
CA ALA A 21 -6.46 4.26 19.35
C ALA A 21 -5.68 5.59 19.50
N SER A 22 -4.34 5.52 19.57
CA SER A 22 -3.43 6.66 19.40
C SER A 22 -3.34 7.05 17.92
N ASN A 23 -3.40 8.35 17.59
CA ASN A 23 -3.27 8.91 16.22
C ASN A 23 -1.94 8.60 15.48
N THR A 24 -1.18 7.59 15.91
CA THR A 24 0.05 7.11 15.30
C THR A 24 -0.27 6.09 14.22
N LYS A 25 0.25 6.28 13.01
CA LYS A 25 0.11 5.31 11.92
C LYS A 25 1.36 4.43 11.86
N LEU A 26 1.21 3.15 12.17
CA LEU A 26 2.27 2.15 12.07
C LEU A 26 2.21 1.48 10.70
N GLN A 27 3.38 1.28 10.09
CA GLN A 27 3.55 0.52 8.86
C GLN A 27 4.29 -0.75 9.26
N LEU A 28 3.61 -1.89 9.21
CA LEU A 28 4.10 -3.13 9.79
C LEU A 28 4.33 -4.16 8.70
N THR A 29 5.44 -4.88 8.79
CA THR A 29 5.76 -6.04 7.94
C THR A 29 5.24 -7.32 8.57
N ALA A 30 5.12 -8.40 7.78
CA ALA A 30 4.49 -9.66 8.23
C ALA A 30 5.08 -10.26 9.52
N ASP A 31 6.37 -10.05 9.78
CA ASP A 31 7.10 -10.45 10.99
C ASP A 31 6.71 -9.64 12.24
N GLN A 32 6.14 -8.46 12.07
CA GLN A 32 5.74 -7.55 13.16
C GLN A 32 4.26 -7.72 13.55
N PHE A 33 3.54 -8.65 12.94
CA PHE A 33 2.11 -8.85 13.21
C PHE A 33 1.86 -9.55 14.55
N GLU A 34 2.82 -10.32 15.06
CA GLU A 34 2.71 -11.03 16.34
C GLU A 34 2.61 -10.08 17.54
N ASP A 35 3.13 -8.85 17.41
CA ASP A 35 3.09 -7.82 18.45
C ASP A 35 1.74 -7.08 18.54
N LEU A 36 0.76 -7.45 17.72
CA LEU A 36 -0.56 -6.82 17.67
C LEU A 36 -1.65 -7.65 18.35
N GLU A 37 -2.65 -6.98 18.91
CA GLU A 37 -3.83 -7.60 19.53
C GLU A 37 -4.83 -8.17 18.50
N PHE A 38 -4.35 -9.01 17.59
CA PHE A 38 -5.21 -9.78 16.69
C PHE A 38 -5.67 -11.07 17.34
N GLU A 39 -6.82 -11.57 16.87
CA GLU A 39 -7.42 -12.81 17.38
C GLU A 39 -6.60 -14.04 16.96
N SER A 40 -5.94 -13.97 15.80
CA SER A 40 -4.93 -14.93 15.36
C SER A 40 -3.98 -14.31 14.33
N VAL A 41 -2.71 -14.71 14.42
CA VAL A 41 -1.64 -14.40 13.48
C VAL A 41 -0.80 -15.65 13.29
N SER A 42 -0.87 -16.28 12.12
CA SER A 42 -0.12 -17.51 11.85
C SER A 42 0.14 -17.71 10.35
N GLY A 43 1.33 -18.22 10.02
CA GLY A 43 1.64 -18.64 8.64
C GLY A 43 1.68 -17.53 7.60
N ASN A 44 1.81 -16.26 8.01
CA ASN A 44 1.98 -15.15 7.08
C ASN A 44 3.43 -15.10 6.56
N ASP A 45 3.58 -14.79 5.26
CA ASP A 45 4.87 -14.70 4.58
C ASP A 45 4.99 -13.34 3.89
N GLY A 46 6.00 -12.56 4.28
CA GLY A 46 6.33 -11.27 3.65
C GLY A 46 7.26 -11.43 2.42
N THR A 47 7.64 -12.66 2.08
CA THR A 47 8.56 -12.92 0.96
C THR A 47 7.83 -12.85 -0.36
N ALA A 48 8.37 -12.07 -1.30
CA ALA A 48 7.83 -12.01 -2.64
C ALA A 48 7.92 -13.39 -3.32
N PRO A 49 6.79 -14.00 -3.72
CA PRO A 49 6.78 -15.29 -4.40
C PRO A 49 7.36 -15.16 -5.81
N THR A 50 7.98 -16.23 -6.31
CA THR A 50 8.40 -16.31 -7.71
C THR A 50 7.17 -16.49 -8.61
N ILE A 51 6.65 -15.39 -9.14
CA ILE A 51 5.48 -15.38 -10.04
C ILE A 51 5.94 -14.92 -11.44
N PRO A 52 5.43 -15.51 -12.54
CA PRO A 52 5.77 -15.11 -13.91
C PRO A 52 5.11 -13.78 -14.32
N VAL A 53 5.45 -12.70 -13.62
CA VAL A 53 4.95 -11.35 -13.91
C VAL A 53 5.69 -10.76 -15.11
N ASN A 54 4.96 -10.05 -15.97
CA ASN A 54 5.54 -9.34 -17.10
C ASN A 54 6.56 -8.30 -16.62
N GLN A 55 7.78 -8.34 -17.17
CA GLN A 55 8.88 -7.49 -16.71
C GLN A 55 8.63 -5.99 -16.96
N ALA A 56 7.96 -5.63 -18.05
CA ALA A 56 7.65 -4.22 -18.33
C ALA A 56 6.64 -3.67 -17.31
N TYR A 57 5.66 -4.48 -16.90
CA TYR A 57 4.74 -4.14 -15.80
C TYR A 57 5.45 -3.99 -14.48
N LEU A 58 6.30 -4.96 -14.14
CA LEU A 58 7.03 -4.93 -12.88
C LEU A 58 7.92 -3.68 -12.79
N LYS A 59 8.63 -3.35 -13.88
CA LYS A 59 9.44 -2.12 -13.96
C LYS A 59 8.58 -0.86 -13.82
N GLY A 60 7.41 -0.82 -14.47
CA GLY A 60 6.46 0.29 -14.34
C GLY A 60 5.89 0.45 -12.94
N PHE A 61 5.59 -0.65 -12.26
CA PHE A 61 5.18 -0.65 -10.85
C PHE A 61 6.28 -0.10 -9.93
N PHE A 62 7.51 -0.53 -10.16
CA PHE A 62 8.66 -0.01 -9.41
C PHE A 62 8.96 1.45 -9.71
N SER A 63 8.68 1.97 -10.90
CA SER A 63 8.89 3.38 -11.24
C SER A 63 7.77 4.31 -10.77
N ALA A 64 6.58 3.78 -10.43
CA ALA A 64 5.49 4.57 -9.87
C ALA A 64 5.92 5.28 -8.57
N ARG A 65 5.64 6.57 -8.45
CA ARG A 65 6.01 7.46 -7.34
C ARG A 65 4.81 8.31 -6.94
N TYR A 66 4.68 8.51 -5.64
CA TYR A 66 3.79 9.50 -5.05
C TYR A 66 4.65 10.59 -4.42
N LYS A 67 4.30 11.85 -4.64
CA LYS A 67 4.92 13.00 -3.97
C LYS A 67 3.81 13.90 -3.45
N GLU A 68 3.92 14.30 -2.20
CA GLU A 68 3.05 15.27 -1.56
C GLU A 68 3.90 16.44 -1.08
N THR A 69 3.41 17.65 -1.30
CA THR A 69 4.04 18.88 -0.78
C THR A 69 2.96 19.69 -0.11
N THR A 70 3.13 19.95 1.18
CA THR A 70 2.19 20.70 2.00
C THR A 70 2.84 22.00 2.40
N ASN A 71 2.23 23.11 2.04
CA ASN A 71 2.64 24.45 2.41
C ASN A 71 1.60 25.05 3.35
N TYR A 72 1.98 25.23 4.61
CA TYR A 72 1.17 25.84 5.62
C TYR A 72 2.05 26.74 6.49
N ASP A 73 1.80 28.04 6.43
CA ASP A 73 2.47 29.03 7.26
C ASP A 73 1.45 29.71 8.19
N PRO A 74 1.41 29.35 9.47
CA PRO A 74 0.50 29.97 10.44
C PRO A 74 0.86 31.44 10.72
N ASN A 75 2.09 31.87 10.39
CA ASN A 75 2.58 33.24 10.55
C ASN A 75 2.47 34.06 9.27
N SER A 76 1.93 33.51 8.18
CA SER A 76 1.62 34.30 6.99
C SER A 76 0.60 35.40 7.34
N ALA A 77 0.72 36.56 6.70
CA ALA A 77 -0.18 37.68 6.94
C ALA A 77 -1.66 37.26 6.86
N GLN A 78 -2.02 36.46 5.85
CA GLN A 78 -3.36 35.91 5.66
C GLN A 78 -3.84 35.12 6.89
N ASN A 79 -3.02 34.21 7.41
CA ASN A 79 -3.39 33.36 8.54
C ASN A 79 -3.37 34.09 9.88
N GLN A 80 -2.56 35.14 10.03
CA GLN A 80 -2.62 36.03 11.18
C GLN A 80 -3.93 36.84 11.20
N TRP A 81 -4.34 37.41 10.07
CA TRP A 81 -5.63 38.10 9.93
C TRP A 81 -6.81 37.15 10.13
N SER A 82 -6.80 35.96 9.52
CA SER A 82 -7.84 34.95 9.75
C SER A 82 -7.95 34.61 11.23
N ARG A 83 -6.84 34.44 11.94
CA ARG A 83 -6.85 34.16 13.39
C ARG A 83 -7.43 35.32 14.19
N ALA A 84 -7.03 36.55 13.89
CA ALA A 84 -7.52 37.75 14.57
C ALA A 84 -9.03 37.97 14.34
N LEU A 85 -9.55 37.56 13.19
CA LEU A 85 -10.96 37.67 12.80
C LEU A 85 -11.79 36.42 13.16
N GLY A 86 -11.21 35.43 13.84
CA GLY A 86 -11.89 34.19 14.20
C GLY A 86 -12.24 33.28 13.00
N MET A 87 -11.58 33.48 11.86
CA MET A 87 -11.73 32.69 10.64
C MET A 87 -10.74 31.52 10.61
N ASN A 88 -11.06 30.48 9.83
CA ASN A 88 -10.18 29.35 9.61
C ASN A 88 -8.89 29.77 8.87
N GLN A 89 -7.77 29.15 9.26
CA GLN A 89 -6.49 29.32 8.57
C GLN A 89 -6.47 28.48 7.29
N GLN A 90 -5.72 28.93 6.29
CA GLN A 90 -5.58 28.27 4.98
C GLN A 90 -4.17 27.74 4.78
N GLY A 91 -4.08 26.61 4.08
CA GLY A 91 -2.84 26.01 3.59
C GLY A 91 -3.07 25.41 2.21
N THR A 92 -2.00 25.13 1.48
CA THR A 92 -2.05 24.51 0.15
C THR A 92 -1.36 23.16 0.20
N MET A 93 -2.03 22.13 -0.29
CA MET A 93 -1.46 20.80 -0.48
C MET A 93 -1.44 20.49 -1.97
N THR A 94 -0.30 20.07 -2.49
CA THR A 94 -0.13 19.59 -3.87
C THR A 94 0.32 18.13 -3.83
N SER A 95 -0.51 17.26 -4.37
CA SER A 95 -0.21 15.83 -4.49
C SER A 95 0.00 15.48 -5.96
N SER A 96 1.06 14.74 -6.27
CA SER A 96 1.31 14.19 -7.60
C SER A 96 1.57 12.68 -7.52
N ALA A 97 1.00 11.93 -8.45
CA ALA A 97 1.20 10.50 -8.58
C ALA A 97 1.58 10.18 -10.03
N THR A 98 2.62 9.37 -10.23
CA THR A 98 2.92 8.83 -11.55
C THR A 98 2.13 7.54 -11.76
N MET A 99 1.27 7.54 -12.79
CA MET A 99 0.49 6.37 -13.17
C MET A 99 1.19 5.63 -14.31
N PHE A 100 1.48 4.34 -14.11
CA PHE A 100 1.91 3.44 -15.17
C PHE A 100 0.69 2.66 -15.68
N MET A 101 0.16 3.04 -16.85
CA MET A 101 -1.20 2.68 -17.28
C MET A 101 -1.23 1.83 -18.57
N ASN A 102 -0.22 0.99 -18.80
CA ASN A 102 -0.29 0.04 -19.91
C ASN A 102 -1.38 -1.04 -19.62
N LYS A 103 -1.94 -1.65 -20.68
CA LYS A 103 -2.82 -2.84 -20.58
C LYS A 103 -2.02 -4.14 -20.48
N TYR A 104 -2.21 -4.94 -19.42
CA TYR A 104 -1.43 -6.17 -19.21
C TYR A 104 -1.69 -7.15 -20.38
N PRO A 105 -0.65 -7.75 -21.00
CA PRO A 105 -0.86 -8.70 -22.09
C PRO A 105 -1.74 -9.87 -21.63
N TRP A 106 -2.93 -10.00 -22.21
CA TRP A 106 -3.94 -10.94 -21.72
C TRP A 106 -3.44 -12.40 -21.71
N LYS A 107 -2.61 -12.80 -22.68
CA LYS A 107 -1.99 -14.14 -22.72
C LYS A 107 -1.03 -14.39 -21.56
N GLU A 108 -0.32 -13.36 -21.11
CA GLU A 108 0.55 -13.45 -19.93
C GLU A 108 -0.26 -13.42 -18.64
N ALA A 109 -1.40 -12.72 -18.63
CA ALA A 109 -2.30 -12.71 -17.46
C ALA A 109 -2.81 -14.12 -17.14
N LEU A 110 -3.06 -14.94 -18.18
CA LEU A 110 -3.44 -16.34 -17.99
C LEU A 110 -2.39 -17.16 -17.24
N LYS A 111 -1.10 -16.82 -17.37
CA LYS A 111 0.00 -17.51 -16.67
C LYS A 111 0.07 -17.19 -15.17
N LEU A 112 -0.67 -16.17 -14.71
CA LEU A 112 -0.75 -15.81 -13.30
C LEU A 112 -1.68 -16.75 -12.53
N PHE A 113 -2.63 -17.41 -13.21
CA PHE A 113 -3.43 -18.47 -12.62
C PHE A 113 -2.56 -19.70 -12.34
N GLY A 114 -2.52 -20.14 -11.08
CA GLY A 114 -1.59 -21.17 -10.63
C GLY A 114 -0.13 -20.70 -10.59
N GLY A 115 0.13 -19.39 -10.69
CA GLY A 115 1.50 -18.84 -10.67
C GLY A 115 2.21 -19.01 -9.31
N SER A 116 1.46 -19.30 -8.25
CA SER A 116 1.98 -19.76 -6.96
C SER A 116 1.29 -21.06 -6.58
N ASN A 117 2.08 -22.11 -6.35
CA ASN A 117 1.57 -23.42 -5.93
C ASN A 117 1.04 -23.42 -4.49
N LYS A 118 1.34 -22.36 -3.72
CA LYS A 118 1.01 -22.25 -2.30
C LYS A 118 -0.22 -21.38 -2.02
N ALA A 119 -0.57 -20.45 -2.91
CA ALA A 119 -1.64 -19.49 -2.68
C ALA A 119 -2.21 -18.89 -3.98
N GLY A 120 -3.39 -18.28 -3.90
CA GLY A 120 -4.06 -17.61 -5.03
C GLY A 120 -4.89 -18.54 -5.91
N ALA A 121 -5.44 -18.00 -7.00
CA ALA A 121 -6.31 -18.74 -7.92
C ALA A 121 -5.54 -19.92 -8.56
N GLN A 122 -6.01 -21.14 -8.30
CA GLN A 122 -5.40 -22.37 -8.80
C GLN A 122 -6.09 -22.83 -10.09
N ILE A 123 -5.34 -23.51 -10.96
CA ILE A 123 -5.93 -24.22 -12.10
C ILE A 123 -6.90 -25.26 -11.55
N PRO A 124 -8.17 -25.32 -12.03
CA PRO A 124 -9.13 -26.32 -11.58
C PRO A 124 -8.54 -27.72 -11.79
N LYS A 125 -8.55 -28.54 -10.74
CA LYS A 125 -8.24 -29.96 -10.90
C LYS A 125 -9.35 -30.56 -11.77
N SER A 126 -8.97 -31.20 -12.87
CA SER A 126 -9.88 -32.13 -13.57
C SER A 126 -10.40 -33.09 -12.52
N LYS A 127 -11.73 -33.24 -12.46
CA LYS A 127 -12.33 -34.37 -11.73
C LYS A 127 -11.87 -35.69 -12.34
#